data_AF-A0A1R2APU0-F1
#
_entry.id   AF-A0A1R2APU0-F1
#
_cell.length_a   1.000
_cell.length_b   1.000
_cell.length_c   1.000
_cell.angle_alpha   90.00
_cell.angle_beta   90.00
_cell.angle_gamma   90.00
#
_symmetry.space_group_name_H-M   'P 1'
#
loop_
_entity.id
_entity.type
_entity.pdbx_description
1 polymer ?
#
loop_
_entity_poly.entity_id
_entity_poly.type
_entity_poly.pdbx_seq_one_letter_code
_entity_poly.pdbx_strand_id
1 'polypeptide(L)'
;MFTVFSCTYIEGDGTYMKDNLIIKCWTGNHLKYSMAVALPSIIIWAVGGLIIGAVGVPTIVLIIMSKRRVYLKNESNKVIFGFLFNGYKQSRFFWEFSIMYRKIVIICISVFMNQTAQAIQALTLIIILAITLYLQYEYKPYNKHQLNHMEMEAILTATITIYCGMYYLTQEIGEGFGIALFIIMLCGNMYFVIYWLYFMFQAIIDLLSGFLPFFRKIIGKSDPYPKIIFSEKKIHQGVYKDNEEGVNSFTLIEKSQLKDQKLFRLEEGGNMHELHFGVCKRYVDKVYIMFFEISVVKNKFFDKEEYKKTDNDY
;
A
#
# COMPACT_ATOMS: atom_id res chain seq x y z
N MET A 1 -28.01 5.31 11.86
CA MET A 1 -28.25 4.00 12.52
C MET A 1 -27.70 3.98 13.94
N PHE A 2 -26.39 4.16 14.14
CA PHE A 2 -25.80 4.21 15.48
C PHE A 2 -26.41 5.31 16.37
N THR A 3 -26.73 6.47 15.81
CA THR A 3 -27.34 7.61 16.55
C THR A 3 -28.66 7.29 17.25
N VAL A 4 -29.42 6.28 16.81
CA VAL A 4 -30.67 5.83 17.47
C VAL A 4 -30.42 5.35 18.90
N PHE A 5 -29.20 4.88 19.20
CA PHE A 5 -28.84 4.45 20.55
C PHE A 5 -28.24 5.56 21.42
N SER A 6 -28.02 6.76 20.86
CA SER A 6 -27.50 7.91 21.59
C SER A 6 -28.62 8.62 22.32
N CYS A 7 -28.81 8.27 23.60
CA CYS A 7 -29.78 8.91 24.48
C CYS A 7 -29.08 9.78 25.52
N THR A 8 -29.76 10.85 25.93
CA THR A 8 -29.39 11.74 27.03
C THR A 8 -30.46 11.69 28.12
N TYR A 9 -30.06 11.80 29.38
CA TYR A 9 -30.98 11.91 30.50
C TYR A 9 -31.34 13.38 30.75
N ILE A 10 -32.63 13.64 30.97
CA ILE A 10 -33.16 14.95 31.36
C ILE A 10 -33.79 14.79 32.74
N GLU A 11 -33.41 15.65 33.68
CA GLU A 11 -33.94 15.62 35.04
C GLU A 11 -35.48 15.74 35.03
N GLY A 12 -36.16 14.82 35.71
CA GLY A 12 -37.62 14.81 35.85
C GLY A 12 -38.39 14.04 34.77
N ASP A 13 -37.94 14.08 33.52
CA ASP A 13 -38.73 13.57 32.37
C ASP A 13 -38.22 12.23 31.79
N GLY A 14 -36.99 11.83 32.15
CA GLY A 14 -36.38 10.55 31.78
C GLY A 14 -35.37 10.67 30.63
N THR A 15 -35.13 9.56 29.91
CA THR A 15 -34.14 9.53 28.82
C THR A 15 -34.77 9.84 27.46
N TYR A 16 -34.14 10.71 26.68
CA TYR A 16 -34.56 11.13 25.35
C TYR A 16 -33.44 10.97 24.33
N MET A 17 -33.79 10.86 23.05
CA MET A 17 -32.82 10.75 21.97
C MET A 17 -32.07 12.09 21.78
N LYS A 18 -30.74 12.06 21.71
CA LYS A 18 -29.89 13.26 21.64
C LYS A 18 -30.13 14.10 20.38
N ASP A 19 -30.44 13.43 19.27
CA ASP A 19 -30.71 14.05 17.97
C ASP A 19 -32.13 14.62 17.87
N ASN A 20 -33.09 14.03 18.62
CA ASN A 20 -34.46 14.50 18.65
C ASN A 20 -35.09 14.27 20.04
N LEU A 21 -35.15 15.36 20.81
CA LEU A 21 -35.65 15.40 22.19
C LEU A 21 -37.16 15.13 22.30
N ILE A 22 -37.90 15.05 21.19
CA ILE A 22 -39.32 14.66 21.19
C ILE A 22 -39.48 13.16 21.47
N ILE A 23 -38.48 12.36 21.12
CA ILE A 23 -38.57 10.89 21.17
C ILE A 23 -37.99 10.38 22.50
N LYS A 24 -38.84 9.80 23.34
CA LYS A 24 -38.43 9.14 24.58
C LYS A 24 -37.70 7.83 24.29
N CYS A 25 -36.49 7.69 24.82
CA CYS A 25 -35.69 6.49 24.66
C CYS A 25 -36.29 5.30 25.41
N TRP A 26 -36.00 4.10 24.89
CA TRP A 26 -36.39 2.80 25.46
C TRP A 26 -37.89 2.59 25.70
N THR A 27 -38.76 3.45 25.13
CA THR A 27 -40.20 3.41 25.37
C THR A 27 -40.97 3.30 24.05
N GLY A 28 -42.04 2.50 24.03
CA GLY A 28 -43.00 2.42 22.92
C GLY A 28 -42.36 2.09 21.55
N ASN A 29 -42.53 3.00 20.59
CA ASN A 29 -42.01 2.84 19.23
C ASN A 29 -40.49 2.87 19.16
N HIS A 30 -39.83 3.66 20.02
CA HIS A 30 -38.36 3.74 20.03
C HIS A 30 -37.75 2.37 20.33
N LEU A 31 -38.22 1.68 21.37
CA LEU A 31 -37.72 0.34 21.73
C LEU A 31 -37.89 -0.66 20.58
N LYS A 32 -39.08 -0.67 19.96
CA LYS A 32 -39.39 -1.58 18.83
C LYS A 32 -38.47 -1.34 17.65
N TYR A 33 -38.33 -0.11 17.17
CA TYR A 33 -37.47 0.20 16.03
C TYR A 33 -35.98 0.05 16.36
N SER A 34 -35.56 0.38 17.59
CA SER A 34 -34.19 0.19 18.05
C SER A 34 -33.80 -1.28 18.04
N MET A 35 -34.62 -2.16 18.62
CA MET A 35 -34.30 -3.58 18.75
C MET A 35 -34.57 -4.38 17.47
N ALA A 36 -35.61 -4.04 16.69
CA ALA A 36 -35.99 -4.81 15.50
C ALA A 36 -35.28 -4.36 14.22
N VAL A 37 -34.86 -3.09 14.12
CA VAL A 37 -34.27 -2.53 12.90
C VAL A 37 -32.83 -2.06 13.15
N ALA A 38 -32.65 -1.16 14.11
CA ALA A 38 -31.34 -0.52 14.30
C ALA A 38 -30.28 -1.51 14.81
N LEU A 39 -30.58 -2.34 15.81
CA LEU A 39 -29.63 -3.29 16.37
C LEU A 39 -29.25 -4.41 15.39
N PRO A 40 -30.19 -5.08 14.68
CA PRO A 40 -29.86 -6.04 13.65
C PRO A 40 -29.09 -5.42 12.49
N SER A 41 -29.44 -4.19 12.06
CA SER A 41 -28.68 -3.51 11.00
C SER A 41 -27.23 -3.21 11.40
N ILE A 42 -26.99 -2.82 12.65
CA ILE A 42 -25.62 -2.62 13.18
C ILE A 42 -24.89 -3.95 13.27
N ILE A 43 -25.53 -5.00 13.78
CA ILE A 43 -24.91 -6.32 13.89
C ILE A 43 -24.54 -6.83 12.49
N ILE A 44 -25.44 -6.76 11.51
CA ILE A 44 -25.17 -7.18 10.12
C ILE A 44 -23.99 -6.39 9.55
N TRP A 45 -23.97 -5.07 9.74
CA TRP A 45 -22.96 -4.20 9.16
C TRP A 45 -21.59 -4.28 9.86
N ALA A 46 -21.55 -4.39 11.19
CA ALA A 46 -20.34 -4.35 12.00
C ALA A 46 -19.76 -5.75 12.31
N VAL A 47 -20.61 -6.75 12.54
CA VAL A 47 -20.21 -8.11 13.00
C VAL A 47 -20.61 -9.19 11.97
N GLY A 48 -21.68 -8.98 11.22
CA GLY A 48 -22.34 -9.96 10.36
C GLY A 48 -21.42 -10.54 9.29
N GLY A 49 -20.44 -9.77 8.82
CA GLY A 49 -19.50 -10.24 7.81
C GLY A 49 -18.53 -11.35 8.25
N LEU A 50 -18.54 -11.78 9.52
CA LEU A 50 -17.70 -12.90 9.99
C LEU A 50 -18.44 -14.25 9.98
N ILE A 51 -19.77 -14.27 10.08
CA ILE A 51 -20.54 -15.52 10.31
C ILE A 51 -21.52 -15.81 9.15
N ILE A 52 -22.06 -14.79 8.51
CA ILE A 52 -23.04 -14.94 7.44
C ILE A 52 -22.52 -14.07 6.30
N GLY A 53 -22.43 -14.56 5.07
CA GLY A 53 -21.85 -13.81 3.93
C GLY A 53 -22.53 -12.48 3.56
N ALA A 54 -23.39 -11.93 4.42
CA ALA A 54 -24.11 -10.68 4.27
C ALA A 54 -23.43 -9.52 5.03
N VAL A 55 -22.51 -8.86 4.30
CA VAL A 55 -22.34 -7.40 4.11
C VAL A 55 -22.00 -6.51 5.32
N GLY A 56 -20.70 -6.51 5.67
CA GLY A 56 -19.97 -5.25 5.71
C GLY A 56 -19.35 -5.02 4.33
N VAL A 57 -19.41 -3.82 3.76
CA VAL A 57 -18.65 -3.49 2.53
C VAL A 57 -17.16 -3.85 2.69
N PRO A 58 -16.51 -3.57 3.85
CA PRO A 58 -15.11 -3.94 4.07
C PRO A 58 -14.89 -5.47 4.12
N THR A 59 -15.75 -6.24 4.80
CA THR A 59 -15.59 -7.70 4.94
C THR A 59 -15.75 -8.43 3.61
N ILE A 60 -16.74 -8.05 2.80
CA ILE A 60 -16.97 -8.67 1.49
C ILE A 60 -15.81 -8.41 0.55
N VAL A 61 -15.35 -7.16 0.48
CA VAL A 61 -14.21 -6.82 -0.39
C VAL A 61 -12.96 -7.58 0.09
N LEU A 62 -12.73 -7.69 1.40
CA LEU A 62 -11.63 -8.49 1.95
C LEU A 62 -11.76 -9.98 1.60
N ILE A 63 -12.95 -10.58 1.68
CA ILE A 63 -13.18 -12.00 1.32
C ILE A 63 -12.97 -12.23 -0.17
N ILE A 64 -13.52 -11.36 -1.03
CA ILE A 64 -13.35 -11.45 -2.49
C ILE A 64 -11.87 -11.32 -2.84
N MET A 65 -11.17 -10.35 -2.26
CA MET A 65 -9.73 -10.17 -2.46
C MET A 65 -8.93 -11.37 -1.93
N SER A 66 -9.30 -11.89 -0.76
CA SER A 66 -8.65 -13.04 -0.12
C SER A 66 -8.83 -14.35 -0.89
N LYS A 67 -9.97 -14.54 -1.56
CA LYS A 67 -10.22 -15.68 -2.45
C LYS A 67 -9.54 -15.51 -3.80
N ARG A 68 -9.44 -14.27 -4.32
CA ARG A 68 -8.81 -13.96 -5.61
C ARG A 68 -7.33 -13.56 -5.49
N ARG A 69 -6.65 -13.90 -4.38
CA ARG A 69 -5.26 -13.48 -4.09
C ARG A 69 -4.28 -13.82 -5.22
N VAL A 70 -4.44 -14.97 -5.84
CA VAL A 70 -3.59 -15.45 -6.94
C VAL A 70 -3.77 -14.58 -8.20
N TYR A 71 -4.95 -13.99 -8.40
CA TYR A 71 -5.27 -13.15 -9.56
C TYR A 71 -5.13 -11.65 -9.28
N LEU A 72 -4.66 -11.23 -8.10
CA LEU A 72 -4.39 -9.81 -7.81
C LEU A 72 -3.32 -9.22 -8.73
N LYS A 73 -2.44 -10.05 -9.30
CA LYS A 73 -1.41 -9.64 -10.26
C LYS A 73 -1.94 -9.41 -11.69
N ASN A 74 -3.16 -9.87 -12.01
CA ASN A 74 -3.74 -9.64 -13.34
C ASN A 74 -4.11 -8.16 -13.50
N GLU A 75 -3.74 -7.58 -14.64
CA GLU A 75 -3.97 -6.18 -14.97
C GLU A 75 -5.44 -5.77 -14.86
N SER A 76 -6.39 -6.66 -15.22
CA SER A 76 -7.83 -6.39 -15.08
C SER A 76 -8.28 -6.22 -13.62
N ASN A 77 -7.68 -6.97 -12.67
CA ASN A 77 -8.01 -6.85 -11.25
C ASN A 77 -7.27 -5.68 -10.59
N LYS A 78 -6.08 -5.31 -11.09
CA LYS A 78 -5.36 -4.10 -10.66
C LYS A 78 -6.13 -2.81 -10.95
N VAL A 79 -6.82 -2.72 -12.08
CA VAL A 79 -7.61 -1.52 -12.40
C VAL A 79 -8.77 -1.33 -11.41
N ILE A 80 -9.42 -2.42 -10.99
CA ILE A 80 -10.61 -2.38 -10.12
C ILE A 80 -10.23 -2.22 -8.65
N PHE A 81 -9.29 -3.05 -8.17
CA PHE A 81 -8.93 -3.11 -6.75
C PHE A 81 -7.66 -2.32 -6.41
N GLY A 82 -6.96 -1.77 -7.41
CA GLY A 82 -5.69 -1.05 -7.22
C GLY A 82 -5.80 0.10 -6.23
N PHE A 83 -6.94 0.78 -6.18
CA PHE A 83 -7.17 1.81 -5.16
C PHE A 83 -6.96 1.31 -3.72
N LEU A 84 -7.34 0.07 -3.41
CA LEU A 84 -7.26 -0.50 -2.06
C LEU A 84 -5.85 -0.98 -1.67
N PHE A 85 -5.02 -1.38 -2.64
CA PHE A 85 -3.72 -2.04 -2.33
C PHE A 85 -2.49 -1.35 -2.90
N ASN A 86 -2.60 -0.45 -3.89
CA ASN A 86 -1.46 0.16 -4.59
C ASN A 86 -0.60 1.08 -3.70
N GLY A 87 -1.07 1.42 -2.50
CA GLY A 87 -0.30 2.15 -1.47
C GLY A 87 0.34 1.28 -0.39
N TYR A 88 0.00 0.00 -0.33
CA TYR A 88 0.38 -0.94 0.73
C TYR A 88 1.35 -2.00 0.24
N LYS A 89 2.09 -2.61 1.16
CA LYS A 89 2.93 -3.78 0.88
C LYS A 89 2.05 -4.96 0.49
N GLN A 90 2.49 -5.76 -0.47
CA GLN A 90 1.71 -6.89 -0.99
C GLN A 90 1.36 -7.91 0.12
N SER A 91 2.29 -8.16 1.04
CA SER A 91 2.13 -8.97 2.25
C SER A 91 1.13 -8.41 3.26
N ARG A 92 0.81 -7.11 3.19
CA ARG A 92 -0.04 -6.37 4.14
C ARG A 92 -1.25 -5.73 3.48
N PHE A 93 -1.76 -6.29 2.37
CA PHE A 93 -2.93 -5.78 1.64
C PHE A 93 -4.20 -5.64 2.50
N PHE A 94 -4.31 -6.37 3.61
CA PHE A 94 -5.47 -6.32 4.50
C PHE A 94 -5.49 -5.07 5.40
N TRP A 95 -4.45 -4.24 5.37
CA TRP A 95 -4.29 -3.15 6.33
C TRP A 95 -5.35 -2.05 6.19
N GLU A 96 -5.78 -1.74 4.98
CA GLU A 96 -6.87 -0.78 4.74
C GLU A 96 -8.14 -1.18 5.52
N PHE A 97 -8.44 -2.48 5.56
CA PHE A 97 -9.58 -2.99 6.33
C PHE A 97 -9.37 -2.85 7.84
N SER A 98 -8.14 -3.02 8.34
CA SER A 98 -7.79 -2.77 9.75
C SER A 98 -8.10 -1.31 10.15
N ILE A 99 -7.73 -0.35 9.29
CA ILE A 99 -8.04 1.08 9.49
C ILE A 99 -9.56 1.32 9.50
N MET A 100 -10.30 0.67 8.61
CA MET A 100 -11.77 0.78 8.59
C MET A 100 -12.40 0.22 9.86
N TYR A 101 -11.97 -0.96 10.34
CA TYR A 101 -12.49 -1.52 11.59
C TYR A 101 -12.18 -0.66 12.80
N ARG A 102 -10.96 -0.08 12.89
CA ARG A 102 -10.62 0.87 13.95
C ARG A 102 -11.64 2.00 14.03
N LYS A 103 -11.98 2.61 12.89
CA LYS A 103 -12.97 3.71 12.83
C LYS A 103 -14.36 3.24 13.28
N ILE A 104 -14.78 2.04 12.88
CA ILE A 104 -16.07 1.46 13.30
C ILE A 104 -16.10 1.25 14.81
N VAL A 105 -15.03 0.68 15.40
CA VAL A 105 -14.93 0.46 16.85
C VAL A 105 -15.01 1.77 17.62
N ILE A 106 -14.31 2.82 17.18
CA ILE A 106 -14.37 4.16 17.79
C ILE A 106 -15.80 4.72 17.77
N ILE A 107 -16.51 4.60 16.63
CA ILE A 107 -17.91 5.05 16.51
C ILE A 107 -18.82 4.24 17.44
N CYS A 108 -18.65 2.92 17.50
CA CYS A 108 -19.45 2.06 18.38
C CYS A 108 -19.30 2.50 19.85
N ILE A 109 -18.07 2.70 20.31
CA ILE A 109 -17.79 3.15 21.68
C ILE A 109 -18.41 4.52 21.93
N SER A 110 -18.25 5.46 21.00
CA SER A 110 -18.83 6.80 21.12
C SER A 110 -20.34 6.78 21.33
N VAL A 111 -21.03 5.84 20.67
CA VAL A 111 -22.49 5.73 20.71
C VAL A 111 -22.96 4.96 21.94
N PHE A 112 -22.40 3.77 22.19
CA PHE A 112 -22.86 2.89 23.27
C PHE A 112 -22.44 3.37 24.65
N MET A 113 -21.29 4.04 24.77
CA MET A 113 -20.79 4.58 26.04
C MET A 113 -21.24 6.02 26.31
N ASN A 114 -22.13 6.58 25.49
CA ASN A 114 -22.61 7.96 25.63
C ASN A 114 -23.32 8.25 26.98
N GLN A 115 -23.82 7.22 27.68
CA GLN A 115 -24.45 7.36 29.01
C GLN A 115 -23.48 7.11 30.17
N THR A 116 -22.26 6.64 29.89
CA THR A 116 -21.25 6.39 30.93
C THR A 116 -20.48 7.67 31.25
N ALA A 117 -19.75 7.67 32.37
CA ALA A 117 -18.89 8.80 32.71
C ALA A 117 -17.90 9.08 31.57
N GLN A 118 -17.80 10.35 31.20
CA GLN A 118 -17.00 10.80 30.05
C GLN A 118 -15.52 10.39 30.15
N ALA A 119 -14.97 10.34 31.37
CA ALA A 119 -13.62 9.86 31.62
C ALA A 119 -13.43 8.38 31.20
N ILE A 120 -14.39 7.51 31.51
CA ILE A 120 -14.33 6.08 31.17
C ILE A 120 -14.38 5.89 29.64
N GLN A 121 -15.26 6.64 28.98
CA GLN A 121 -15.35 6.65 27.51
C GLN A 121 -14.03 7.09 26.86
N ALA A 122 -13.45 8.20 27.33
CA ALA A 122 -12.18 8.73 26.80
C ALA A 122 -11.01 7.78 27.03
N LEU A 123 -10.88 7.19 28.23
CA LEU A 123 -9.84 6.19 28.54
C LEU A 123 -9.96 4.95 27.64
N THR A 124 -11.18 4.47 27.39
CA THR A 124 -11.43 3.33 26.49
C THR A 124 -10.96 3.63 25.06
N LEU A 125 -11.24 4.85 24.56
CA LEU A 125 -10.77 5.30 23.24
C LEU A 125 -9.24 5.40 23.18
N ILE A 126 -8.60 5.93 24.22
CA ILE A 126 -7.14 6.03 24.31
C ILE A 126 -6.48 4.66 24.26
N ILE A 127 -7.02 3.65 24.97
CA ILE A 127 -6.50 2.28 24.93
C ILE A 127 -6.53 1.72 23.51
N ILE A 128 -7.64 1.91 22.78
CA ILE A 128 -7.77 1.41 21.40
C ILE A 128 -6.82 2.15 20.46
N LEU A 129 -6.70 3.46 20.60
CA LEU A 129 -5.74 4.24 19.81
C LEU A 129 -4.30 3.80 20.10
N ALA A 130 -3.94 3.55 21.36
CA ALA A 130 -2.62 3.04 21.74
C ALA A 130 -2.32 1.67 21.12
N ILE A 131 -3.27 0.73 21.16
CA ILE A 131 -3.14 -0.57 20.48
C ILE A 131 -2.92 -0.37 18.98
N THR A 132 -3.72 0.50 18.35
CA THR A 132 -3.62 0.73 16.89
C THR A 132 -2.34 1.46 16.51
N LEU A 133 -1.82 2.34 17.37
CA LEU A 133 -0.53 3.00 17.21
C LEU A 133 0.61 1.99 17.27
N TYR A 134 0.58 1.07 18.23
CA TYR A 134 1.54 -0.02 18.34
C TYR A 134 1.52 -0.91 17.09
N LEU A 135 0.33 -1.31 16.64
CA LEU A 135 0.19 -2.08 15.40
C LEU A 135 0.75 -1.31 14.19
N GLN A 136 0.47 -0.02 14.06
CA GLN A 136 1.01 0.82 12.98
C GLN A 136 2.54 0.89 13.01
N TYR A 137 3.12 1.00 14.20
CA TYR A 137 4.58 1.04 14.42
C TYR A 137 5.27 -0.25 14.00
N GLU A 138 4.73 -1.41 14.41
CA GLU A 138 5.29 -2.72 14.12
C GLU A 138 5.16 -3.10 12.64
N TYR A 139 3.96 -2.95 12.07
CA TYR A 139 3.66 -3.52 10.76
C TYR A 139 4.12 -2.65 9.58
N LYS A 140 4.27 -1.33 9.76
CA LYS A 140 4.69 -0.36 8.72
C LYS A 140 4.12 -0.71 7.33
N PRO A 141 2.79 -0.69 7.19
CA PRO A 141 2.04 -1.31 6.10
C PRO A 141 2.20 -0.59 4.75
N TYR A 142 2.52 0.71 4.74
CA TYR A 142 2.65 1.49 3.52
C TYR A 142 4.00 1.25 2.84
N ASN A 143 4.03 1.31 1.50
CA ASN A 143 5.28 1.20 0.73
C ASN A 143 6.21 2.39 0.97
N LYS A 144 5.64 3.60 1.10
CA LYS A 144 6.40 4.82 1.37
C LYS A 144 6.61 5.01 2.87
N HIS A 145 7.85 5.19 3.30
CA HIS A 145 8.18 5.46 4.70
C HIS A 145 7.48 6.71 5.26
N GLN A 146 7.38 7.76 4.44
CA GLN A 146 6.68 9.01 4.78
C GLN A 146 5.21 8.77 5.14
N LEU A 147 4.50 7.89 4.42
CA LEU A 147 3.10 7.55 4.72
C LEU A 147 2.97 6.79 6.04
N ASN A 148 3.90 5.87 6.32
CA ASN A 148 3.91 5.17 7.61
C ASN A 148 4.09 6.15 8.78
N HIS A 149 5.00 7.12 8.63
CA HIS A 149 5.23 8.12 9.66
C HIS A 149 4.03 9.07 9.79
N MET A 150 3.45 9.55 8.70
CA MET A 150 2.23 10.38 8.72
C MET A 150 1.07 9.70 9.44
N GLU A 151 0.79 8.42 9.18
CA GLU A 151 -0.29 7.70 9.87
C GLU A 151 0.01 7.54 11.37
N MET A 152 1.27 7.32 11.75
CA MET A 152 1.63 7.30 13.18
C MET A 152 1.40 8.65 13.85
N GLU A 153 1.87 9.73 13.25
CA GLU A 153 1.68 11.09 13.77
C GLU A 153 0.19 11.47 13.85
N ALA A 154 -0.62 11.01 12.90
CA ALA A 154 -2.07 11.20 12.92
C ALA A 154 -2.73 10.52 14.14
N ILE A 155 -2.39 9.25 14.39
CA ILE A 155 -2.94 8.49 15.53
C ILE A 155 -2.44 9.09 16.85
N LEU A 156 -1.17 9.49 16.92
CA LEU A 156 -0.57 10.11 18.09
C LEU A 156 -1.24 11.45 18.42
N THR A 157 -1.42 12.33 17.41
CA THR A 157 -2.09 13.63 17.57
C THR A 157 -3.54 13.45 18.01
N ALA A 158 -4.26 12.47 17.46
CA ALA A 158 -5.62 12.13 17.90
C ALA A 158 -5.65 11.64 19.36
N THR A 159 -4.68 10.83 19.77
CA THR A 159 -4.56 10.32 21.15
C THR A 159 -4.31 11.47 22.14
N ILE A 160 -3.38 12.37 21.81
CA ILE A 160 -3.09 13.58 22.62
C ILE A 160 -4.33 14.47 22.70
N THR A 161 -5.04 14.68 21.60
CA THR A 161 -6.25 15.51 21.55
C THR A 161 -7.35 14.95 22.46
N ILE A 162 -7.60 13.63 22.43
CA ILE A 162 -8.59 13.00 23.31
C ILE A 162 -8.15 13.08 24.78
N TYR A 163 -6.87 12.86 25.07
CA TYR A 163 -6.32 12.96 26.41
C TYR A 163 -6.49 14.36 27.00
N CYS A 164 -6.05 15.40 26.27
CA CYS A 164 -6.23 16.80 26.69
C CYS A 164 -7.71 17.19 26.78
N GLY A 165 -8.54 16.73 25.83
CA GLY A 165 -9.98 16.98 25.83
C GLY A 165 -10.70 16.40 27.05
N MET A 166 -10.27 15.23 27.54
CA MET A 166 -10.82 14.63 28.76
C MET A 166 -10.60 15.52 29.98
N TYR A 167 -9.38 16.02 30.18
CA TYR A 167 -9.07 16.93 31.31
C TYR A 167 -9.79 18.27 31.16
N TYR A 168 -9.84 18.81 29.94
CA TYR A 168 -10.56 20.05 29.66
C TYR A 168 -12.04 19.97 30.02
N LEU A 169 -12.69 18.83 29.74
CA LEU A 169 -14.13 18.64 29.96
C LEU A 169 -14.49 18.29 31.41
N THR A 170 -13.53 17.90 32.23
CA THR A 170 -13.77 17.57 33.64
C THR A 170 -14.02 18.82 34.50
N GLN A 171 -13.68 20.03 34.04
CA GLN A 171 -13.91 21.34 34.70
C GLN A 171 -13.39 21.50 36.16
N GLU A 172 -12.81 20.46 36.77
CA GLU A 172 -12.18 20.51 38.10
C GLU A 172 -10.75 21.10 38.07
N ILE A 173 -10.29 21.55 36.91
CA ILE A 173 -8.96 22.14 36.71
C ILE A 173 -9.03 23.66 36.73
N GLY A 174 -8.00 24.31 37.27
CA GLY A 174 -7.89 25.77 37.25
C GLY A 174 -7.95 26.34 35.83
N GLU A 175 -8.63 27.48 35.65
CA GLU A 175 -8.89 28.09 34.33
C GLU A 175 -7.62 28.24 33.47
N GLY A 176 -6.50 28.64 34.09
CA GLY A 176 -5.21 28.75 33.40
C GLY A 176 -4.69 27.43 32.84
N PHE A 177 -4.90 26.31 33.54
CA PHE A 177 -4.53 24.99 33.05
C PHE A 177 -5.44 24.53 31.92
N GLY A 178 -6.74 24.83 31.99
CA GLY A 178 -7.69 24.58 30.90
C GLY A 178 -7.30 25.30 29.60
N ILE A 179 -6.92 26.58 29.70
CA ILE A 179 -6.43 27.37 28.56
C ILE A 179 -5.14 26.77 28.00
N ALA A 180 -4.19 26.37 28.86
CA ALA A 180 -2.94 25.74 28.43
C ALA A 180 -3.20 24.43 27.65
N LEU A 181 -4.09 23.57 28.14
CA LEU A 181 -4.49 22.33 27.45
C LEU A 181 -5.16 22.63 26.10
N PHE A 182 -6.00 23.66 26.03
CA PHE A 182 -6.62 24.08 24.77
C PHE A 182 -5.59 24.54 23.74
N ILE A 183 -4.60 25.34 24.16
CA ILE A 183 -3.49 25.78 23.31
C ILE A 183 -2.69 24.56 22.81
N ILE A 184 -2.38 23.60 23.68
CA ILE A 184 -1.67 22.36 23.30
C ILE A 184 -2.47 21.59 22.24
N MET A 185 -3.77 21.40 22.43
CA MET A 185 -4.64 20.74 21.44
C MET A 185 -4.64 21.48 20.11
N LEU A 186 -4.77 22.80 20.13
CA LEU A 186 -4.82 23.63 18.92
C LEU A 186 -3.47 23.58 18.18
N CYS A 187 -2.35 23.80 18.88
CA CYS A 187 -1.02 23.76 18.29
C CYS A 187 -0.67 22.37 17.73
N GLY A 188 -1.01 21.29 18.44
CA GLY A 188 -0.76 19.92 17.97
C GLY A 188 -1.52 19.58 16.69
N ASN A 189 -2.82 19.90 16.64
CA ASN A 189 -3.62 19.68 15.43
C ASN A 189 -3.18 20.57 14.28
N MET A 190 -2.83 21.85 14.54
CA MET A 190 -2.31 22.76 13.52
C MET A 190 -0.97 22.27 12.95
N TYR A 191 -0.07 21.81 13.80
CA TYR A 191 1.20 21.20 13.39
C TYR A 191 0.94 20.01 12.46
N PHE A 192 0.07 19.07 12.86
CA PHE A 192 -0.25 17.90 12.06
C PHE A 192 -0.87 18.27 10.70
N VAL A 193 -1.79 19.23 10.66
CA VAL A 193 -2.41 19.71 9.41
C VAL A 193 -1.38 20.34 8.49
N ILE A 194 -0.48 21.20 9.00
CA ILE A 194 0.59 21.82 8.20
C ILE A 194 1.55 20.75 7.67
N TYR A 195 1.95 19.81 8.53
CA TYR A 195 2.81 18.69 8.17
C TYR A 195 2.19 17.84 7.05
N TRP A 196 0.91 17.46 7.21
CA TRP A 196 0.16 16.70 6.21
C TRP A 196 0.00 17.48 4.89
N LEU A 197 -0.33 18.77 4.95
CA LEU A 197 -0.48 19.62 3.76
C LEU A 197 0.84 19.71 2.97
N TYR A 198 1.98 19.86 3.66
CA TYR A 198 3.29 19.91 3.01
C TYR A 198 3.58 18.62 2.22
N PHE A 199 3.40 17.46 2.85
CA PHE A 199 3.62 16.16 2.19
C PHE A 199 2.60 15.86 1.09
N MET A 200 1.34 16.24 1.29
CA MET A 200 0.29 16.10 0.27
C MET A 200 0.61 16.98 -0.94
N PHE A 201 1.02 18.23 -0.73
CA PHE A 201 1.39 19.14 -1.82
C PHE A 201 2.58 18.60 -2.62
N GLN A 202 3.60 18.07 -1.93
CA GLN A 202 4.72 17.39 -2.58
C GLN A 202 4.24 16.19 -3.42
N ALA A 203 3.34 15.36 -2.88
CA ALA A 203 2.81 14.20 -3.61
C ALA A 203 1.96 14.60 -4.83
N ILE A 204 1.16 15.67 -4.73
CA ILE A 204 0.38 16.22 -5.85
C ILE A 204 1.31 16.75 -6.93
N ILE A 205 2.33 17.51 -6.55
CA ILE A 205 3.33 18.00 -7.50
C ILE A 205 3.99 16.83 -8.24
N ASP A 206 4.38 15.78 -7.52
CA ASP A 206 4.99 14.60 -8.12
C ASP A 206 4.03 13.91 -9.11
N LEU A 207 2.75 13.77 -8.75
CA LEU A 207 1.70 13.24 -9.63
C LEU A 207 1.51 14.13 -10.88
N LEU A 208 1.42 15.45 -10.69
CA LEU A 208 1.18 16.43 -11.75
C LEU A 208 2.36 16.50 -12.72
N SER A 209 3.59 16.38 -12.21
CA SER A 209 4.81 16.29 -13.02
C SER A 209 4.84 15.02 -13.88
N GLY A 210 4.15 13.96 -13.45
CA GLY A 210 3.93 12.75 -14.24
C GLY A 210 2.98 12.98 -15.42
N PHE A 211 1.90 13.74 -15.20
CA PHE A 211 0.84 13.98 -16.19
C PHE A 211 1.17 15.10 -17.19
N LEU A 212 1.82 16.17 -16.73
CA LEU A 212 2.17 17.34 -17.52
C LEU A 212 3.71 17.55 -17.50
N PRO A 213 4.44 17.22 -18.58
CA PRO A 213 5.89 17.38 -18.62
C PRO A 213 6.35 18.84 -18.49
N PHE A 214 5.46 19.81 -18.69
CA PHE A 214 5.72 21.24 -18.48
C PHE A 214 6.09 21.58 -17.03
N PHE A 215 5.44 20.96 -16.04
CA PHE A 215 5.73 21.21 -14.62
C PHE A 215 7.09 20.62 -14.19
N ARG A 216 7.59 19.57 -14.86
CA ARG A 216 8.94 19.03 -14.62
C ARG A 216 10.03 20.08 -14.80
N LYS A 217 9.85 20.99 -15.78
CA LYS A 217 10.81 22.05 -16.10
C LYS A 217 10.86 23.16 -15.03
N ILE A 218 9.75 23.42 -14.35
CA ILE A 218 9.65 24.45 -13.31
C ILE A 218 10.22 23.97 -11.97
N ILE A 219 10.01 22.70 -11.62
CA ILE A 219 10.38 22.14 -10.31
C ILE A 219 11.85 21.68 -10.24
N GLY A 220 12.56 21.63 -11.37
CA GLY A 220 14.00 21.33 -11.39
C GLY A 220 14.36 19.91 -10.93
N LYS A 221 13.36 19.02 -10.76
CA LYS A 221 13.59 17.59 -10.52
C LYS A 221 14.09 16.96 -11.82
N SER A 222 15.41 16.98 -12.00
CA SER A 222 16.12 16.13 -12.97
C SER A 222 15.71 14.67 -12.76
N ASP A 223 15.51 13.95 -13.86
CA ASP A 223 14.87 12.64 -13.89
C ASP A 223 15.25 11.68 -12.74
N PRO A 224 14.30 10.86 -12.22
CA PRO A 224 14.62 9.70 -11.40
C PRO A 224 15.30 8.58 -12.20
N TYR A 225 15.52 8.76 -13.51
CA TYR A 225 16.39 7.87 -14.27
C TYR A 225 17.83 8.06 -13.77
N PRO A 226 18.45 7.03 -13.17
CA PRO A 226 19.85 7.13 -12.83
C PRO A 226 20.64 7.36 -14.12
N LYS A 227 21.35 8.50 -14.22
CA LYS A 227 22.38 8.75 -15.25
C LYS A 227 23.45 7.64 -15.31
N ILE A 228 23.44 6.75 -14.32
CA ILE A 228 24.32 5.60 -14.10
C ILE A 228 24.15 4.52 -15.18
N ILE A 229 23.04 4.47 -15.94
CA ILE A 229 22.88 3.47 -17.03
C ILE A 229 23.96 3.62 -18.12
N PHE A 230 24.52 4.83 -18.31
CA PHE A 230 25.48 5.08 -19.38
C PHE A 230 26.96 5.02 -18.95
N SER A 231 27.29 4.79 -17.66
CA SER A 231 28.70 4.81 -17.22
C SER A 231 29.18 3.62 -16.37
N GLU A 232 28.40 2.55 -16.18
CA GLU A 232 28.89 1.39 -15.42
C GLU A 232 29.42 0.26 -16.31
N LYS A 233 30.69 -0.10 -16.07
CA LYS A 233 31.30 -1.35 -16.51
C LYS A 233 30.49 -2.50 -15.87
N LYS A 234 29.94 -3.41 -16.68
CA LYS A 234 29.07 -4.51 -16.19
C LYS A 234 29.79 -5.41 -15.18
N ILE A 235 29.38 -5.35 -13.91
CA ILE A 235 29.71 -6.32 -12.86
C ILE A 235 28.40 -7.02 -12.49
N HIS A 236 28.37 -8.35 -12.53
CA HIS A 236 27.20 -9.12 -12.08
C HIS A 236 27.39 -9.57 -10.63
N GLN A 237 26.58 -9.04 -9.72
CA GLN A 237 26.17 -9.72 -8.49
C GLN A 237 24.72 -9.28 -8.22
N GLY A 238 23.77 -10.18 -8.49
CA GLY A 238 22.35 -9.83 -8.44
C GLY A 238 21.84 -9.75 -7.01
N VAL A 239 21.41 -8.55 -6.59
CA VAL A 239 20.44 -8.35 -5.51
C VAL A 239 19.33 -7.49 -6.11
N TYR A 240 18.20 -8.09 -6.45
CA TYR A 240 17.02 -7.30 -6.79
C TYR A 240 16.32 -6.94 -5.47
N LYS A 241 16.39 -5.67 -5.09
CA LYS A 241 15.57 -5.12 -4.02
C LYS A 241 14.18 -4.89 -4.61
N ASP A 242 13.21 -5.69 -4.20
CA ASP A 242 11.82 -5.42 -4.51
C ASP A 242 11.48 -4.04 -3.91
N ASN A 243 11.16 -3.07 -4.78
CA ASN A 243 10.89 -1.69 -4.38
C ASN A 243 9.66 -1.59 -3.46
N GLU A 244 8.83 -2.64 -3.42
CA GLU A 244 7.59 -2.67 -2.64
C GLU A 244 7.76 -3.37 -1.28
N GLU A 245 8.53 -4.45 -1.18
CA GLU A 245 8.59 -5.27 0.05
C GLU A 245 9.91 -5.22 0.83
N GLY A 246 10.99 -4.68 0.27
CA GLY A 246 12.27 -4.55 0.99
C GLY A 246 12.92 -5.88 1.41
N VAL A 247 12.43 -7.01 0.89
CA VAL A 247 13.00 -8.35 1.10
C VAL A 247 13.94 -8.68 -0.06
N ASN A 248 15.17 -9.08 0.28
CA ASN A 248 16.15 -9.55 -0.71
C ASN A 248 15.74 -10.95 -1.20
N SER A 249 15.24 -11.06 -2.43
CA SER A 249 15.00 -12.35 -3.07
C SER A 249 16.09 -12.63 -4.10
N PHE A 250 16.62 -13.85 -4.08
CA PHE A 250 17.72 -14.28 -4.94
C PHE A 250 17.18 -15.07 -6.15
N THR A 251 17.55 -14.67 -7.36
CA THR A 251 17.38 -15.50 -8.56
C THR A 251 18.73 -15.67 -9.25
N LEU A 252 19.13 -16.92 -9.44
CA LEU A 252 20.31 -17.28 -10.21
C LEU A 252 19.99 -17.08 -11.69
N ILE A 253 20.63 -16.10 -12.33
CA ILE A 253 20.67 -16.00 -13.79
C ILE A 253 22.04 -16.50 -14.21
N GLU A 254 22.09 -17.66 -14.83
CA GLU A 254 23.31 -18.19 -15.43
C GLU A 254 23.63 -17.40 -16.70
N LYS A 255 24.82 -16.79 -16.76
CA LYS A 255 25.24 -15.97 -17.90
C LYS A 255 25.70 -16.91 -19.01
N SER A 256 24.88 -17.10 -20.04
CA SER A 256 25.31 -17.78 -21.27
C SER A 256 26.57 -17.11 -21.83
N GLN A 257 27.62 -17.90 -21.99
CA GLN A 257 28.97 -17.49 -22.39
C GLN A 257 28.97 -16.76 -23.74
N LEU A 258 29.12 -15.43 -23.71
CA LEU A 258 29.56 -14.61 -24.86
C LEU A 258 30.87 -13.92 -24.48
N LYS A 259 31.89 -14.73 -24.20
CA LYS A 259 33.30 -14.32 -24.25
C LYS A 259 33.84 -14.86 -25.57
N ASP A 260 33.95 -13.99 -26.57
CA ASP A 260 34.92 -14.03 -27.68
C ASP A 260 34.42 -13.27 -28.92
N GLN A 261 34.18 -11.97 -28.78
CA GLN A 261 34.30 -11.06 -29.92
C GLN A 261 35.51 -10.16 -29.69
N LYS A 262 36.66 -10.56 -30.26
CA LYS A 262 37.83 -9.68 -30.42
C LYS A 262 37.38 -8.43 -31.20
N LEU A 263 37.43 -7.27 -30.54
CA LEU A 263 37.21 -5.98 -31.18
C LEU A 263 38.45 -5.66 -32.03
N PHE A 264 38.32 -5.69 -33.37
CA PHE A 264 39.40 -5.31 -34.28
C PHE A 264 39.31 -3.80 -34.59
N ARG A 265 40.41 -3.06 -34.43
CA ARG A 265 40.53 -1.71 -34.99
C ARG A 265 40.52 -1.80 -36.51
N LEU A 266 39.69 -1.00 -37.15
CA LEU A 266 39.73 -0.78 -38.60
C LEU A 266 40.74 0.35 -38.84
N GLU A 267 41.72 0.13 -39.71
CA GLU A 267 42.65 1.17 -40.16
C GLU A 267 41.90 2.20 -41.01
N GLU A 268 42.31 3.46 -40.84
CA GLU A 268 41.63 4.68 -41.27
C GLU A 268 41.37 4.70 -42.80
N GLY A 269 40.09 4.64 -43.18
CA GLY A 269 39.60 5.01 -44.51
C GLY A 269 38.71 6.24 -44.38
N GLY A 270 39.11 7.36 -44.99
CA GLY A 270 38.55 8.70 -44.77
C GLY A 270 37.11 8.94 -45.28
N ASN A 271 36.34 7.90 -45.59
CA ASN A 271 34.96 8.07 -46.06
C ASN A 271 34.02 6.95 -45.57
N MET A 272 32.86 7.33 -45.03
CA MET A 272 31.87 6.45 -44.37
C MET A 272 31.44 5.27 -45.26
N HIS A 273 31.37 5.49 -46.58
CA HIS A 273 30.93 4.49 -47.55
C HIS A 273 31.91 3.31 -47.68
N GLU A 274 33.22 3.55 -47.59
CA GLU A 274 34.24 2.48 -47.63
C GLU A 274 34.21 1.65 -46.35
N LEU A 275 33.95 2.28 -45.21
CA LEU A 275 33.76 1.62 -43.93
C LEU A 275 32.55 0.68 -43.95
N HIS A 276 31.41 1.14 -44.50
CA HIS A 276 30.22 0.30 -44.65
C HIS A 276 30.45 -0.88 -45.60
N PHE A 277 31.14 -0.66 -46.72
CA PHE A 277 31.45 -1.74 -47.66
C PHE A 277 32.39 -2.79 -47.04
N GLY A 278 33.41 -2.35 -46.29
CA GLY A 278 34.34 -3.23 -45.57
C GLY A 278 33.66 -4.07 -44.49
N VAL A 279 32.72 -3.47 -43.74
CA VAL A 279 31.91 -4.20 -42.74
C VAL A 279 31.00 -5.21 -43.42
N CYS A 280 30.33 -4.84 -44.51
CA CYS A 280 29.40 -5.71 -45.22
C CYS A 280 30.11 -6.93 -45.82
N LYS A 281 31.27 -6.74 -46.48
CA LYS A 281 32.07 -7.82 -47.05
C LYS A 281 32.51 -8.84 -45.98
N ARG A 282 33.03 -8.36 -44.84
CA ARG A 282 33.44 -9.24 -43.74
C ARG A 282 32.27 -9.95 -43.07
N TYR A 283 31.08 -9.33 -43.03
CA TYR A 283 29.88 -9.98 -42.50
C TYR A 283 29.47 -11.16 -43.40
N VAL A 284 29.50 -10.96 -44.72
CA VAL A 284 29.23 -12.03 -45.70
C VAL A 284 30.26 -13.16 -45.58
N ASP A 285 31.56 -12.83 -45.46
CA ASP A 285 32.61 -13.85 -45.28
C ASP A 285 32.42 -14.66 -43.99
N LYS A 286 32.02 -14.00 -42.89
CA LYS A 286 31.79 -14.66 -41.59
C LYS A 286 30.54 -15.55 -41.61
N VAL A 287 29.51 -15.15 -42.33
CA VAL A 287 28.30 -15.97 -42.56
C VAL A 287 28.65 -17.20 -43.41
N TYR A 288 29.48 -17.05 -44.44
CA TYR A 288 29.97 -18.17 -45.25
C TYR A 288 30.78 -19.19 -44.43
N ILE A 289 31.68 -18.72 -43.55
CA ILE A 289 32.46 -19.58 -42.66
C ILE A 289 31.57 -20.34 -41.66
N MET A 290 30.57 -19.66 -41.07
CA MET A 290 29.59 -20.33 -40.19
C MET A 290 28.77 -21.40 -40.93
N PHE A 291 28.36 -21.12 -42.17
CA PHE A 291 27.61 -22.09 -42.98
C PHE A 291 28.46 -23.32 -43.36
N PHE A 292 29.76 -23.11 -43.59
CA PHE A 292 30.71 -24.18 -43.87
C PHE A 292 30.97 -25.05 -42.64
N GLU A 293 31.15 -24.47 -41.45
CA GLU A 293 31.29 -25.24 -40.20
C GLU A 293 30.02 -26.03 -39.83
N ILE A 294 28.82 -25.44 -40.03
CA ILE A 294 27.55 -26.15 -39.80
C ILE A 294 27.42 -27.35 -40.75
N SER A 295 27.89 -27.23 -42.00
CA SER A 295 27.88 -28.33 -42.97
C SER A 295 28.88 -29.44 -42.61
N VAL A 296 30.07 -29.09 -42.10
CA VAL A 296 31.08 -30.05 -41.62
C VAL A 296 30.62 -30.78 -40.34
N VAL A 297 29.94 -30.08 -39.43
CA VAL A 297 29.39 -30.68 -38.20
C VAL A 297 28.22 -31.63 -38.51
N LYS A 298 27.39 -31.32 -39.51
CA LYS A 298 26.32 -32.22 -39.97
C LYS A 298 26.85 -33.52 -40.57
N ASN A 299 27.93 -33.47 -41.36
CA ASN A 299 28.55 -34.70 -41.90
C ASN A 299 29.20 -35.57 -40.81
N LYS A 300 29.79 -34.97 -39.77
CA LYS A 300 30.34 -35.74 -38.63
C LYS A 300 29.29 -36.41 -37.74
N PHE A 301 28.04 -35.94 -37.76
CA PHE A 301 26.94 -36.54 -37.01
C PHE A 301 26.30 -37.70 -37.78
N PHE A 302 26.28 -37.66 -39.11
CA PHE A 302 25.78 -38.76 -39.96
C PHE A 302 26.72 -39.99 -39.95
N ASP A 303 28.04 -39.80 -39.85
CA ASP A 303 29.01 -40.92 -39.80
C ASP A 303 29.04 -41.70 -38.46
N LYS A 304 28.35 -41.23 -37.42
CA LYS A 304 28.40 -41.85 -36.07
C LYS A 304 27.18 -42.71 -35.70
N GLU A 305 26.11 -42.70 -36.50
CA GLU A 305 24.90 -43.51 -36.24
C GLU A 305 24.85 -44.86 -37.00
N GLU A 306 25.82 -45.18 -37.84
CA GLU A 306 25.78 -46.39 -38.71
C GLU A 306 26.70 -47.56 -38.31
N TYR A 307 27.23 -47.60 -37.08
CA TYR A 307 28.03 -48.74 -36.59
C TYR A 307 27.61 -49.19 -35.19
N LYS A 308 26.49 -49.91 -35.08
CA LYS A 308 26.20 -50.85 -33.98
C LYS A 308 25.04 -51.78 -34.31
N LYS A 309 25.26 -52.69 -35.26
CA LYS A 309 24.49 -53.93 -35.40
C LYS A 309 25.27 -54.90 -36.28
N THR A 310 26.00 -55.82 -35.65
CA THR A 310 26.08 -57.27 -35.96
C THR A 310 27.21 -57.91 -35.13
N ASP A 311 26.99 -59.20 -34.85
CA ASP A 311 27.95 -60.22 -34.40
C ASP A 311 28.25 -60.34 -32.89
N ASN A 312 27.57 -61.31 -32.26
CA ASN A 312 28.22 -62.56 -31.89
C ASN A 312 27.17 -63.63 -31.50
N ASP A 313 27.02 -64.62 -32.40
CA ASP A 313 26.77 -66.02 -32.03
C ASP A 313 28.00 -66.54 -31.28
N TYR A 314 27.79 -67.20 -30.14
CA TYR A 314 28.41 -68.43 -29.62
C TYR A 314 27.94 -68.66 -28.18
#